data_AF-A0A0D6DUD1-F1
#
_entry.id   AF-A0A0D6DUD1-F1
#
_cell.length_a   1.000
_cell.length_b   1.000
_cell.length_c   1.000
_cell.angle_alpha   90.00
_cell.angle_beta   90.00
_cell.angle_gamma   90.00
#
_symmetry.space_group_name_H-M   'P 1'
#
loop_
_entity.id
_entity.type
_entity.pdbx_description
1 polymer ?
#
loop_
_entity_poly.entity_id
_entity_poly.type
_entity_poly.pdbx_seq_one_letter_code
_entity_poly.pdbx_strand_id
1 'polypeptide(L)'
;MMYLGLIVIVGFIAYLTQDKQDKKLPRWLKLIFWVLVLSILSKVSDTLAGAVFIGLIAWWFVKKPSRRRKQQVAEERSDTADAVPHFKSEEDPVKRYASTPKRQVALAELLSTPKELETYIDQEIDTFFMNEWTKMAAIYSDQTGQFDDDVRDNAGHQMREILDAIFAKFAKKKRAELVEKQSINEELKVKHKAEIDIAMQVYDKWQDKA
;
A
#
# COMPACT_ATOMS: atom_id res chain seq x y z
N MET A 1 -46.71 -0.38 39.24
CA MET A 1 -45.85 -1.52 38.88
C MET A 1 -45.39 -1.52 37.42
N MET A 2 -46.20 -1.09 36.44
CA MET A 2 -45.84 -1.16 35.01
C MET A 2 -44.79 -0.13 34.54
N TYR A 3 -44.68 1.03 35.20
CA TYR A 3 -43.75 2.10 34.81
C TYR A 3 -42.31 1.89 35.30
N LEU A 4 -42.09 1.10 36.36
CA LEU A 4 -40.75 0.78 36.86
C LEU A 4 -39.97 -0.12 35.87
N GLY A 5 -40.66 -1.04 35.19
CA GLY A 5 -40.04 -1.89 34.16
C GLY A 5 -39.54 -1.09 32.96
N LEU A 6 -40.31 -0.07 32.53
CA LEU A 6 -39.91 0.84 31.45
C LEU A 6 -38.70 1.70 31.84
N ILE A 7 -38.64 2.20 33.07
CA ILE A 7 -37.51 3.01 33.56
C ILE A 7 -36.22 2.18 33.61
N VAL A 8 -36.30 0.91 34.02
CA VAL A 8 -35.14 0.00 34.03
C VAL A 8 -34.68 -0.33 32.60
N ILE A 9 -35.62 -0.55 31.66
CA ILE A 9 -35.27 -0.83 30.26
C ILE A 9 -34.65 0.40 29.58
N VAL A 10 -35.21 1.59 29.79
CA VAL A 10 -34.68 2.85 29.23
C VAL A 10 -33.32 3.18 29.85
N GLY A 11 -33.15 2.96 31.16
CA GLY A 11 -31.87 3.10 31.85
C GLY A 11 -30.81 2.12 31.36
N PHE A 12 -31.21 0.89 31.00
CA PHE A 12 -30.30 -0.13 30.49
C PHE A 12 -29.93 0.10 29.01
N ILE A 13 -30.86 0.62 28.21
CA ILE A 13 -30.57 1.09 26.85
C ILE A 13 -29.61 2.28 26.92
N ALA A 14 -29.88 3.27 27.78
CA ALA A 14 -28.98 4.41 27.99
C ALA A 14 -27.59 3.97 28.43
N TYR A 15 -27.48 3.00 29.35
CA TYR A 15 -26.21 2.39 29.77
C TYR A 15 -25.46 1.68 28.62
N LEU A 16 -26.17 1.10 27.66
CA LEU A 16 -25.57 0.44 26.49
C LEU A 16 -25.21 1.42 25.35
N THR A 17 -25.94 2.53 25.21
CA THR A 17 -25.63 3.60 24.24
C THR A 17 -24.65 4.64 24.77
N GLN A 18 -24.29 4.60 26.06
CA GLN A 18 -23.24 5.44 26.60
C GLN A 18 -21.88 4.93 26.10
N ASP A 19 -21.59 5.34 24.88
CA ASP A 19 -20.34 5.16 24.18
C ASP A 19 -19.22 5.80 24.99
N LYS A 20 -18.36 4.95 25.56
CA LYS A 20 -16.94 5.20 25.77
C LYS A 20 -16.29 3.91 26.26
N GLN A 21 -15.39 3.41 25.41
CA GLN A 21 -14.27 2.53 25.73
C GLN A 21 -14.60 1.05 26.03
N ASP A 22 -14.18 0.20 25.10
CA ASP A 22 -13.59 -1.11 25.37
C ASP A 22 -14.31 -2.06 26.33
N LYS A 23 -15.53 -2.45 25.98
CA LYS A 23 -16.04 -3.75 26.42
C LYS A 23 -16.51 -4.57 25.22
N LYS A 24 -15.66 -5.53 24.80
CA LYS A 24 -16.03 -6.63 23.90
C LYS A 24 -17.14 -7.46 24.56
N LEU A 25 -18.38 -6.99 24.46
CA LEU A 25 -19.56 -7.75 24.88
C LEU A 25 -19.64 -9.01 24.01
N PRO A 26 -19.54 -10.22 24.60
CA PRO A 26 -19.61 -11.45 23.83
C PRO A 26 -20.94 -11.49 23.08
N ARG A 27 -20.90 -11.87 21.79
CA ARG A 27 -22.08 -11.86 20.89
C ARG A 27 -23.28 -12.61 21.47
N TRP A 28 -23.03 -13.57 22.36
CA TRP A 28 -24.04 -14.40 22.98
C TRP A 28 -24.87 -13.63 24.02
N LEU A 29 -24.28 -12.62 24.69
CA LEU A 29 -25.00 -11.75 25.61
C LEU A 29 -26.02 -10.87 24.87
N LYS A 30 -25.68 -10.41 23.66
CA LYS A 30 -26.60 -9.68 22.78
C LYS A 30 -27.76 -10.56 22.33
N LEU A 31 -27.51 -11.84 22.03
CA LEU A 31 -28.55 -12.80 21.67
C LEU A 31 -29.50 -13.07 22.85
N ILE A 32 -28.96 -13.30 24.04
CA ILE A 32 -29.77 -13.49 25.26
C ILE A 32 -30.65 -12.26 25.52
N PHE A 33 -30.09 -11.05 25.37
CA PHE A 33 -30.85 -9.81 25.52
C PHE A 33 -32.03 -9.73 24.55
N TRP A 34 -31.80 -10.02 23.26
CA TRP A 34 -32.88 -10.01 22.26
C TRP A 34 -33.96 -11.05 22.56
N VAL A 35 -33.59 -12.25 23.02
CA VAL A 35 -34.55 -13.29 23.42
C VAL A 35 -35.37 -12.82 24.63
N LEU A 36 -34.74 -12.15 25.59
CA LEU A 36 -35.39 -11.65 26.80
C LEU A 36 -36.36 -10.50 26.49
N VAL A 37 -35.97 -9.58 25.60
CA VAL A 37 -36.85 -8.53 25.07
C VAL A 37 -38.02 -9.12 24.29
N LEU A 38 -37.79 -10.12 23.42
CA LEU A 38 -38.86 -10.80 22.68
C LEU A 38 -39.84 -11.52 23.63
N SER A 39 -39.32 -12.17 24.67
CA SER A 39 -40.12 -12.91 25.66
C SER A 39 -41.01 -11.97 26.46
N ILE A 40 -40.48 -10.80 26.88
CA ILE A 40 -41.26 -9.76 27.55
C ILE A 40 -42.30 -9.17 26.59
N LEU A 41 -41.95 -8.90 25.33
CA LEU A 41 -42.89 -8.39 24.32
C LEU A 41 -44.04 -9.38 24.06
N SER A 42 -43.77 -10.69 24.05
CA SER A 42 -44.79 -11.72 23.83
C SER A 42 -45.86 -11.76 24.94
N LYS A 43 -45.52 -11.30 26.15
CA LYS A 43 -46.47 -11.25 27.28
C LYS A 43 -47.36 -10.01 27.31
N VAL A 44 -47.03 -8.98 26.52
CA VAL A 44 -47.74 -7.69 26.58
C VAL A 44 -48.84 -7.60 25.53
N SER A 45 -48.68 -8.24 24.37
CA SER A 45 -49.69 -8.20 23.29
C SER A 45 -49.34 -9.15 22.14
N ASP A 46 -50.22 -10.12 21.84
CA ASP A 46 -50.08 -11.02 20.68
C ASP A 46 -50.04 -10.27 19.34
N THR A 47 -50.68 -9.12 19.25
CA THR A 47 -50.73 -8.28 18.05
C THR A 47 -49.46 -7.47 17.78
N LEU A 48 -48.73 -7.03 18.82
CA LEU A 48 -47.50 -6.24 18.66
C LEU A 48 -46.28 -7.12 18.34
N ALA A 49 -46.23 -8.34 18.89
CA ALA A 49 -45.18 -9.30 18.58
C ALA A 49 -45.19 -9.68 17.08
N GLY A 50 -46.37 -9.85 16.49
CA GLY A 50 -46.53 -10.13 15.05
C GLY A 50 -46.01 -9.00 14.16
N ALA A 51 -46.31 -7.74 14.48
CA ALA A 51 -45.87 -6.59 13.69
C ALA A 51 -44.34 -6.42 13.67
N VAL A 52 -43.68 -6.63 14.83
CA VAL A 52 -42.21 -6.56 14.93
C VAL A 52 -41.55 -7.74 14.20
N PHE A 53 -42.16 -8.92 14.26
CA PHE A 53 -41.67 -10.10 13.54
C PHE A 53 -41.76 -9.93 12.02
N ILE A 54 -42.86 -9.37 11.51
CA ILE A 54 -43.02 -9.05 10.08
C ILE A 54 -42.04 -7.96 9.64
N GLY A 55 -41.83 -6.92 10.47
CA GLY A 55 -40.83 -5.89 10.20
C GLY A 55 -39.40 -6.43 10.11
N LEU A 56 -39.03 -7.37 10.98
CA LEU A 56 -37.73 -8.05 10.97
C LEU A 56 -37.57 -8.97 9.74
N ILE A 57 -38.62 -9.67 9.33
CA ILE A 57 -38.60 -10.50 8.10
C ILE A 57 -38.47 -9.60 6.86
N ALA A 58 -39.22 -8.50 6.77
CA ALA A 58 -39.12 -7.55 5.68
C ALA A 58 -37.72 -6.92 5.59
N TRP A 59 -37.15 -6.52 6.74
CA TRP A 59 -35.77 -6.01 6.81
C TRP A 59 -34.75 -7.07 6.40
N TRP A 60 -34.97 -8.34 6.75
CA TRP A 60 -34.10 -9.46 6.36
C TRP A 60 -34.12 -9.72 4.84
N PHE A 61 -35.29 -9.57 4.20
CA PHE A 61 -35.41 -9.68 2.73
C PHE A 61 -34.78 -8.50 1.99
N VAL A 62 -34.88 -7.27 2.52
CA VAL A 62 -34.25 -6.08 1.93
C VAL A 62 -32.73 -6.08 2.15
N LYS A 63 -32.26 -6.62 3.29
CA LYS A 63 -30.83 -6.73 3.62
C LYS A 63 -30.22 -8.05 3.16
N LYS A 64 -30.46 -8.42 1.89
CA LYS A 64 -29.73 -9.52 1.23
C LYS A 64 -28.47 -8.92 0.56
N PRO A 65 -27.28 -8.94 1.19
CA PRO A 65 -26.05 -8.68 0.44
C PRO A 65 -25.94 -9.77 -0.62
N SER A 66 -25.90 -9.38 -1.89
CA SER A 66 -25.83 -10.30 -3.03
C SER A 66 -24.54 -11.13 -2.96
N ARG A 67 -24.58 -12.27 -2.28
CA ARG A 67 -23.45 -13.21 -2.16
C ARG A 67 -23.05 -13.85 -3.50
N ARG A 68 -23.88 -13.77 -4.54
CA ARG A 68 -23.54 -14.28 -5.88
C ARG A 68 -22.48 -13.47 -6.62
N ARG A 69 -22.34 -12.16 -6.35
CA ARG A 69 -21.30 -11.34 -7.00
C ARG A 69 -19.90 -11.51 -6.39
N LYS A 70 -19.81 -12.10 -5.19
CA LYS A 70 -18.52 -12.44 -4.56
C LYS A 70 -17.99 -13.83 -4.95
N GLN A 71 -18.85 -14.74 -5.39
CA GLN A 71 -18.42 -16.06 -5.85
C GLN A 71 -17.95 -16.04 -7.31
N GLN A 72 -18.60 -15.28 -8.21
CA GLN A 72 -18.11 -15.17 -9.59
C GLN A 72 -16.76 -14.44 -9.71
N VAL A 73 -16.45 -13.48 -8.83
CA VAL A 73 -15.11 -12.84 -8.76
C VAL A 73 -14.08 -13.73 -8.05
N ALA A 74 -14.52 -14.76 -7.31
CA ALA A 74 -13.63 -15.72 -6.66
C ALA A 74 -13.29 -16.91 -7.58
N GLU A 75 -14.21 -17.31 -8.46
CA GLU A 75 -14.01 -18.42 -9.41
C GLU A 75 -13.17 -17.99 -10.63
N GLU A 76 -13.24 -16.72 -11.05
CA GLU A 76 -12.29 -16.16 -12.05
C GLU A 76 -10.88 -15.89 -11.47
N ARG A 77 -10.73 -15.90 -10.14
CA ARG A 77 -9.43 -15.73 -9.45
C ARG A 77 -8.77 -17.04 -9.05
N SER A 78 -9.45 -18.19 -9.18
CA SER A 78 -8.83 -19.49 -8.83
C SER A 78 -7.92 -20.05 -9.91
N ASP A 79 -8.05 -19.61 -11.17
CA ASP A 79 -7.20 -20.08 -12.27
C ASP A 79 -5.98 -19.17 -12.54
N THR A 80 -5.90 -18.03 -11.86
CA THR A 80 -4.67 -17.24 -11.74
C THR A 80 -4.10 -17.35 -10.32
N ALA A 81 -4.06 -18.57 -9.79
CA ALA A 81 -3.25 -18.93 -8.64
C ALA A 81 -1.76 -19.00 -9.02
N ASP A 82 -1.24 -17.95 -9.67
CA ASP A 82 0.17 -17.62 -9.55
C ASP A 82 0.32 -16.87 -8.23
N ALA A 83 0.60 -17.67 -7.20
CA ALA A 83 1.25 -17.30 -5.95
C ALA A 83 1.17 -15.81 -5.58
N VAL A 84 0.17 -15.42 -4.79
CA VAL A 84 0.39 -14.32 -3.85
C VAL A 84 1.45 -14.86 -2.88
N PRO A 85 2.69 -14.33 -2.88
CA PRO A 85 3.71 -14.87 -2.00
C PRO A 85 3.25 -14.56 -0.58
N HIS A 86 2.93 -15.61 0.18
CA HIS A 86 2.95 -15.55 1.63
C HIS A 86 4.27 -14.87 2.02
N PHE A 87 4.15 -13.73 2.70
CA PHE A 87 5.25 -12.84 3.04
C PHE A 87 6.25 -13.53 3.97
N LYS A 88 7.13 -14.35 3.40
CA LYS A 88 8.46 -14.62 3.93
C LYS A 88 9.35 -13.54 3.34
N SER A 89 9.66 -12.47 4.08
CA SER A 89 10.78 -11.62 3.70
C SER A 89 11.67 -11.35 4.89
N GLU A 90 12.70 -12.17 4.99
CA GLU A 90 13.99 -11.81 5.58
C GLU A 90 14.79 -10.88 4.62
N GLU A 91 14.25 -10.64 3.43
CA GLU A 91 14.87 -9.84 2.38
C GLU A 91 14.52 -8.36 2.53
N ASP A 92 15.56 -7.53 2.55
CA ASP A 92 15.52 -6.08 2.68
C ASP A 92 14.58 -5.43 1.64
N PRO A 93 13.59 -4.62 2.07
CA PRO A 93 12.63 -3.98 1.18
C PRO A 93 13.28 -3.08 0.12
N VAL A 94 14.44 -2.47 0.39
CA VAL A 94 15.17 -1.64 -0.58
C VAL A 94 15.73 -2.50 -1.71
N LYS A 95 16.41 -3.61 -1.36
CA LYS A 95 16.99 -4.55 -2.33
C LYS A 95 15.90 -5.18 -3.20
N ARG A 96 14.80 -5.60 -2.58
CA ARG A 96 13.65 -6.14 -3.29
C ARG A 96 13.07 -5.14 -4.28
N TYR A 97 13.03 -3.86 -3.92
CA TYR A 97 12.55 -2.82 -4.81
C TYR A 97 13.48 -2.57 -6.00
N ALA A 98 14.79 -2.44 -5.74
CA ALA A 98 15.80 -2.21 -6.77
C ALA A 98 15.90 -3.38 -7.77
N SER A 99 15.64 -4.61 -7.31
CA SER A 99 15.68 -5.81 -8.14
C SER A 99 14.42 -6.04 -8.98
N THR A 100 13.37 -5.22 -8.86
CA THR A 100 12.16 -5.40 -9.68
C THR A 100 12.44 -5.20 -11.18
N PRO A 101 11.80 -5.98 -12.08
CA PRO A 101 12.04 -5.86 -13.53
C PRO A 101 11.83 -4.44 -14.07
N LYS A 102 10.79 -3.74 -13.57
CA LYS A 102 10.50 -2.34 -13.94
C LYS A 102 11.66 -1.41 -13.58
N ARG A 103 12.29 -1.61 -12.42
CA ARG A 103 13.43 -0.78 -11.99
C ARG A 103 14.69 -1.12 -12.76
N GLN A 104 14.95 -2.40 -13.03
CA GLN A 104 16.10 -2.80 -13.84
C GLN A 104 16.06 -2.18 -15.25
N VAL A 105 14.90 -2.20 -15.91
CA VAL A 105 14.73 -1.56 -17.23
C VAL A 105 14.99 -0.06 -17.14
N ALA A 106 14.40 0.62 -16.16
CA ALA A 106 14.59 2.06 -15.99
C ALA A 106 16.04 2.44 -15.61
N LEU A 107 16.75 1.58 -14.87
CA LEU A 107 18.16 1.79 -14.54
C LEU A 107 19.09 1.61 -15.74
N ALA A 108 18.76 0.68 -16.64
CA ALA A 108 19.49 0.51 -17.89
C ALA A 108 19.42 1.77 -18.77
N GLU A 109 18.25 2.41 -18.87
CA GLU A 109 18.09 3.70 -19.57
C GLU A 109 18.93 4.83 -18.95
N LEU A 110 19.15 4.77 -17.64
CA LEU A 110 19.94 5.75 -16.89
C LEU A 110 21.44 5.42 -16.85
N LEU A 111 21.88 4.37 -17.54
CA LEU A 111 23.24 3.82 -17.48
C LEU A 111 23.73 3.64 -16.04
N SER A 112 22.86 3.08 -15.20
CA SER A 112 23.08 2.89 -13.77
C SER A 112 22.81 1.46 -13.34
N THR A 113 23.16 1.11 -12.09
CA THR A 113 23.03 -0.25 -11.56
C THR A 113 22.07 -0.30 -10.37
N PRO A 114 21.47 -1.47 -10.07
CA PRO A 114 20.64 -1.62 -8.87
C PRO A 114 21.36 -1.24 -7.58
N LYS A 115 22.66 -1.56 -7.48
CA LYS A 115 23.48 -1.22 -6.31
C LYS A 115 23.66 0.29 -6.12
N GLU A 116 23.80 1.04 -7.20
CA GLU A 116 23.85 2.52 -7.14
C GLU A 116 22.52 3.09 -6.65
N LEU A 117 21.40 2.51 -7.10
CA LEU A 117 20.07 2.91 -6.64
C LEU A 117 19.86 2.56 -5.16
N GLU A 118 20.24 1.36 -4.72
CA GLU A 118 20.17 0.94 -3.31
C GLU A 118 20.94 1.91 -2.41
N THR A 119 22.19 2.20 -2.76
CA THR A 119 23.03 3.13 -1.99
C THR A 119 22.41 4.53 -1.92
N TYR A 120 21.82 5.00 -3.02
CA TYR A 120 21.14 6.30 -3.04
C TYR A 120 19.85 6.30 -2.20
N ILE A 121 19.11 5.20 -2.23
CA ILE A 121 17.90 5.02 -1.41
C ILE A 121 18.24 5.05 0.07
N ASP A 122 19.26 4.31 0.50
CA ASP A 122 19.70 4.27 1.89
C ASP A 122 20.09 5.67 2.39
N GLN A 123 20.84 6.42 1.59
CA GLN A 123 21.21 7.81 1.90
C GLN A 123 20.00 8.75 2.05
N GLU A 124 19.02 8.66 1.14
CA GLU A 124 17.82 9.50 1.21
C GLU A 124 16.90 9.09 2.37
N ILE A 125 16.81 7.79 2.69
CA ILE A 125 16.06 7.30 3.84
C ILE A 125 16.69 7.80 5.13
N ASP A 126 18.00 7.62 5.31
CA ASP A 126 18.73 8.06 6.51
C ASP A 126 18.60 9.56 6.73
N THR A 127 18.55 10.34 5.65
CA THR A 127 18.48 11.80 5.71
C THR A 127 17.07 12.33 5.95
N PHE A 128 16.05 11.74 5.31
CA PHE A 128 14.72 12.34 5.23
C PHE A 128 13.58 11.51 5.85
N PHE A 129 13.76 10.21 5.99
CA PHE A 129 12.67 9.29 6.34
C PHE A 129 13.02 8.30 7.45
N MET A 130 14.17 8.44 8.13
CA MET A 130 14.70 7.38 9.00
C MET A 130 13.69 6.89 10.04
N ASN A 131 12.97 7.81 10.70
CA ASN A 131 11.99 7.46 11.73
C ASN A 131 10.73 6.79 11.16
N GLU A 132 10.21 7.32 10.04
CA GLU A 132 9.02 6.82 9.35
C GLU A 132 9.32 5.46 8.72
N TRP A 133 10.46 5.34 8.05
CA TRP A 133 10.95 4.12 7.45
C TRP A 133 11.13 3.01 8.48
N THR A 134 11.77 3.29 9.61
CA THR A 134 11.97 2.30 10.68
C THR A 134 10.62 1.77 11.21
N LYS A 135 9.63 2.66 11.38
CA LYS A 135 8.27 2.26 11.82
C LYS A 135 7.57 1.40 10.77
N MET A 136 7.57 1.84 9.51
CA MET A 136 6.92 1.09 8.43
C MET A 136 7.59 -0.26 8.20
N ALA A 137 8.92 -0.32 8.24
CA ALA A 137 9.67 -1.56 8.12
C ALA A 137 9.33 -2.54 9.25
N ALA A 138 9.24 -2.07 10.50
CA ALA A 138 8.84 -2.89 11.64
C ALA A 138 7.40 -3.44 11.49
N ILE A 139 6.47 -2.62 11.00
CA ILE A 139 5.07 -3.05 10.76
C ILE A 139 5.02 -4.08 9.61
N TYR A 140 5.68 -3.77 8.50
CA TYR A 140 5.65 -4.58 7.30
C TYR A 140 6.31 -5.96 7.49
N SER A 141 7.42 -5.99 8.24
CA SER A 141 8.14 -7.22 8.58
C SER A 141 7.54 -7.98 9.77
N ASP A 142 6.46 -7.51 10.37
CA ASP A 142 5.84 -8.20 11.50
C ASP A 142 5.32 -9.58 11.08
N GLN A 143 5.88 -10.61 11.73
CA GLN A 143 5.49 -12.02 11.59
C GLN A 143 4.70 -12.52 12.81
N THR A 144 4.58 -11.71 13.85
CA THR A 144 3.93 -12.09 15.12
C THR A 144 2.40 -11.96 15.06
N GLY A 145 1.87 -11.30 14.03
CA GLY A 145 0.44 -11.01 13.88
C GLY A 145 -0.02 -9.94 14.87
N GLN A 146 0.90 -9.08 15.34
CA GLN A 146 0.60 -7.94 16.19
C GLN A 146 -0.14 -6.86 15.41
N PHE A 147 0.16 -6.73 14.11
CA PHE A 147 -0.53 -5.81 13.20
C PHE A 147 -1.49 -6.55 12.26
N ASP A 148 -2.69 -5.98 12.08
CA ASP A 148 -3.66 -6.45 11.10
C ASP A 148 -3.08 -6.38 9.67
N ASP A 149 -3.51 -7.28 8.79
CA ASP A 149 -3.04 -7.34 7.39
C ASP A 149 -3.26 -6.01 6.65
N ASP A 150 -4.39 -5.33 6.89
CA ASP A 150 -4.68 -4.01 6.29
C ASP A 150 -3.62 -2.95 6.68
N VAL A 151 -3.11 -3.01 7.90
CA VAL A 151 -2.08 -2.09 8.41
C VAL A 151 -0.73 -2.40 7.78
N ARG A 152 -0.42 -3.68 7.59
CA ARG A 152 0.81 -4.15 6.93
C ARG A 152 0.83 -3.78 5.44
N ASP A 153 -0.30 -3.96 4.76
CA ASP A 153 -0.46 -3.59 3.36
C ASP A 153 -0.33 -2.08 3.17
N ASN A 154 -0.92 -1.28 4.07
CA ASN A 154 -0.78 0.17 4.04
C ASN A 154 0.69 0.61 4.28
N ALA A 155 1.39 -0.01 5.22
CA ALA A 155 2.82 0.27 5.45
C ALA A 155 3.65 -0.07 4.20
N GLY A 156 3.40 -1.22 3.57
CA GLY A 156 4.06 -1.62 2.33
C GLY A 156 3.75 -0.67 1.16
N HIS A 157 2.53 -0.14 1.08
CA HIS A 157 2.15 0.87 0.10
C HIS A 157 2.92 2.18 0.29
N GLN A 158 2.93 2.72 1.51
CA GLN A 158 3.64 3.96 1.84
C GLN A 158 5.16 3.83 1.62
N MET A 159 5.75 2.69 1.98
CA MET A 159 7.17 2.43 1.69
C MET A 159 7.43 2.46 0.19
N ARG A 160 6.57 1.86 -0.63
CA ARG A 160 6.72 1.87 -2.09
C ARG A 160 6.60 3.28 -2.67
N GLU A 161 5.69 4.10 -2.15
CA GLU A 161 5.56 5.50 -2.60
C GLU A 161 6.83 6.31 -2.30
N ILE A 162 7.43 6.12 -1.12
CA ILE A 162 8.69 6.76 -0.76
C ILE A 162 9.82 6.30 -1.70
N LEU A 163 9.93 4.99 -1.94
CA LEU A 163 10.93 4.44 -2.85
C LEU A 163 10.73 4.92 -4.30
N ASP A 164 9.49 5.09 -4.75
CA ASP A 164 9.14 5.65 -6.06
C ASP A 164 9.55 7.13 -6.18
N ALA A 165 9.31 7.91 -5.13
CA ALA A 165 9.71 9.32 -5.06
C ALA A 165 11.24 9.48 -5.06
N ILE A 166 11.95 8.65 -4.28
CA ILE A 166 13.42 8.62 -4.26
C ILE A 166 13.96 8.22 -5.63
N PHE A 167 13.39 7.19 -6.25
CA PHE A 167 13.79 6.79 -7.60
C PHE A 167 13.62 7.91 -8.64
N ALA A 168 12.53 8.69 -8.55
CA ALA A 168 12.33 9.83 -9.44
C ALA A 168 13.42 10.90 -9.28
N LYS A 169 13.86 11.19 -8.03
CA LYS A 169 14.99 12.07 -7.76
C LYS A 169 16.29 11.52 -8.35
N PHE A 170 16.56 10.23 -8.12
CA PHE A 170 17.72 9.53 -8.67
C PHE A 170 17.76 9.60 -10.20
N ALA A 171 16.64 9.30 -10.85
CA ALA A 171 16.51 9.36 -12.30
C ALA A 171 16.77 10.76 -12.86
N LYS A 172 16.27 11.81 -12.17
CA LYS A 172 16.55 13.20 -12.54
C LYS A 172 18.05 13.51 -12.44
N LYS A 173 18.70 13.09 -11.36
CA LYS A 173 20.14 13.27 -11.15
C LYS A 173 20.95 12.57 -12.25
N LYS A 174 20.66 11.29 -12.52
CA LYS A 174 21.37 10.50 -13.55
C LYS A 174 21.18 11.07 -14.96
N ARG A 175 19.97 11.51 -15.31
CA ARG A 175 19.73 12.17 -16.61
C ARG A 175 20.57 13.43 -16.77
N ALA A 176 20.70 14.25 -15.73
CA ALA A 176 21.55 15.44 -15.78
C ALA A 176 23.03 15.07 -16.00
N GLU A 177 23.55 14.06 -15.27
CA GLU A 177 24.92 13.55 -15.45
C GLU A 177 25.17 13.01 -16.87
N LEU A 178 24.17 12.37 -17.49
CA LEU A 178 24.28 11.87 -18.86
C LEU A 178 24.33 12.99 -19.89
N VAL A 179 23.51 14.03 -19.73
CA VAL A 179 23.52 15.20 -20.62
C VAL A 179 24.87 15.92 -20.54
N GLU A 180 25.43 16.08 -19.33
CA GLU A 180 26.75 16.69 -19.14
C GLU A 180 27.87 15.85 -19.78
N LYS A 181 27.83 14.53 -19.64
CA LYS A 181 28.80 13.65 -20.33
C LYS A 181 28.68 13.72 -21.84
N GLN A 182 27.46 13.84 -22.37
CA GLN A 182 27.23 14.00 -23.80
C GLN A 182 27.77 15.33 -24.31
N SER A 183 27.52 16.44 -23.61
CA SER A 183 28.05 17.75 -24.01
C SER A 183 29.58 17.79 -23.97
N ILE A 184 30.20 17.22 -22.94
CA ILE A 184 31.67 17.12 -22.86
C ILE A 184 32.24 16.29 -24.03
N ASN A 185 31.59 15.18 -24.38
CA ASN A 185 32.03 14.33 -25.49
C ASN A 185 31.90 15.05 -26.84
N GLU A 186 30.84 15.82 -27.05
CA GLU A 186 30.68 16.64 -28.25
C GLU A 186 31.76 17.72 -28.36
N GLU A 187 32.07 18.42 -27.26
CA GLU A 187 33.16 19.39 -27.22
C GLU A 187 34.53 18.75 -27.55
N LEU A 188 34.80 17.56 -27.01
CA LEU A 188 36.04 16.83 -27.29
C LEU A 188 36.13 16.39 -28.77
N LYS A 189 35.03 15.94 -29.37
CA LYS A 189 34.99 15.60 -30.80
C LYS A 189 35.28 16.81 -31.69
N VAL A 190 34.74 17.98 -31.35
CA VAL A 190 35.00 19.22 -32.09
C VAL A 190 36.49 19.60 -31.99
N LYS A 191 37.08 19.53 -30.80
CA LYS A 191 38.52 19.79 -30.60
C LYS A 191 39.39 18.83 -31.40
N HIS A 192 39.09 17.54 -31.34
CA HIS A 192 39.88 16.53 -32.05
C HIS A 192 39.79 16.69 -33.58
N LYS A 193 38.61 17.06 -34.10
CA LYS A 193 38.48 17.38 -35.53
C LYS A 193 39.33 18.59 -35.92
N ALA A 194 39.34 19.64 -35.11
CA ALA A 194 40.18 20.81 -35.37
C ALA A 194 41.68 20.47 -35.37
N GLU A 195 42.13 19.58 -34.46
CA GLU A 195 43.51 19.09 -34.45
C GLU A 195 43.86 18.31 -35.73
N ILE A 196 42.97 17.44 -36.21
CA ILE A 196 43.14 16.70 -37.46
C ILE A 196 43.20 17.65 -38.65
N ASP A 197 42.29 18.63 -38.72
CA ASP A 197 42.25 19.61 -39.81
C ASP A 197 43.56 20.42 -39.89
N ILE A 198 44.13 20.80 -38.73
CA ILE A 198 45.44 21.44 -38.66
C ILE A 198 46.54 20.49 -39.16
N ALA A 199 46.53 19.23 -38.73
CA ALA A 199 47.53 18.25 -39.16
C ALA A 199 47.49 18.00 -40.67
N MET A 200 46.30 17.90 -41.27
CA MET A 200 46.14 17.79 -42.73
C MET A 200 46.67 19.03 -43.45
N GLN A 201 46.33 20.23 -42.99
CA GLN A 201 46.86 21.47 -43.60
C GLN A 201 48.39 21.55 -43.56
N VAL A 202 49.02 21.05 -42.48
CA VAL A 202 50.48 20.98 -42.39
C VAL A 202 51.03 19.94 -43.37
N TYR A 203 50.39 18.79 -43.50
CA TYR A 203 50.77 17.75 -44.45
C TYR A 203 50.68 18.22 -45.92
N ASP A 204 49.57 18.85 -46.30
CA ASP A 204 49.37 19.37 -47.67
C ASP A 204 50.45 20.40 -48.04
N LYS A 205 50.77 21.32 -47.10
CA LYS A 205 51.85 22.30 -47.29
C LYS A 205 53.25 21.68 -47.39
N TRP A 206 53.45 20.50 -46.82
CA TRP A 206 54.70 19.75 -46.94
C TRP A 206 54.79 19.03 -48.28
N GLN A 207 53.68 18.50 -48.80
CA GLN A 207 53.64 17.90 -50.14
C GLN A 207 53.83 18.94 -51.24
N ASP A 208 53.24 20.13 -51.14
CA ASP A 208 53.38 21.18 -52.16
C ASP A 208 54.82 21.73 -52.30
N LYS A 209 55.72 21.38 -51.38
CA LYS A 209 57.14 21.78 -51.36
C LYS A 209 58.11 20.68 -51.80
N ALA A 210 57.63 19.45 -52.03
CA ALA A 210 58.42 18.30 -52.49
C ALA A 210 58.26 18.11 -54.00
#